data_AF-S2K340-F1
#
_entry.id   AF-S2K340-F1
#
_cell.length_a   1.000
_cell.length_b   1.000
_cell.length_c   1.000
_cell.angle_alpha   90.00
_cell.angle_beta   90.00
_cell.angle_gamma   90.00
#
_symmetry.space_group_name_H-M   'P 1'
#
loop_
_entity.id
_entity.type
_entity.pdbx_description
1 polymer ?
#
loop_
_entity_poly.entity_id
_entity_poly.type
_entity_poly.pdbx_seq_one_letter_code
_entity_poly.pdbx_strand_id
1 'polypeptide(L)'
;MDYAIDDSVLFYGVIKNVKHVLKLIKALEIKNVVSLYIHDEGFILTVEDQRAVKAMAYFKLHLFHIFNLREGVNVPALGLPVDVLSNGLRIMLPASEIANVLQGANDYCEVLYDGTGSYFTLRHTMKCELVPFEPEEESTQLQFEESTTEESQRMIMKSVWFKDLMNDLDSGYNKVSLTMSPNDPPFRVVAEGTDLLTEADCPQDSEPFINFVCNQELTFSYLYTHIVQCKRALDLSNEVSLEMYNNGALRLFFQIEGPLGKLDTIQFNVSMYS
;
A
#
# COMPACT_ATOMS: atom_id res chain seq x y z
N MET A 1 -18.84 -14.30 24.23
CA MET A 1 -20.09 -14.04 23.51
C MET A 1 -20.06 -14.93 22.30
N ASP A 2 -20.91 -15.96 22.27
CA ASP A 2 -21.04 -16.86 21.13
C ASP A 2 -21.75 -16.10 20.01
N TYR A 3 -20.99 -15.64 19.02
CA TYR A 3 -21.56 -15.12 17.78
C TYR A 3 -21.95 -16.33 16.93
N ALA A 4 -23.23 -16.69 16.94
CA ALA A 4 -23.78 -17.53 15.88
C ALA A 4 -23.68 -16.72 14.58
N ILE A 5 -22.63 -16.97 13.81
CA ILE A 5 -22.49 -16.42 12.46
C ILE A 5 -23.61 -17.07 11.64
N ASP A 6 -24.49 -16.25 11.07
CA ASP A 6 -25.54 -16.71 10.17
C ASP A 6 -24.88 -17.40 8.96
N ASP A 7 -25.33 -18.61 8.63
CA ASP A 7 -24.88 -19.42 7.50
C ASP A 7 -25.10 -18.73 6.13
N SER A 8 -25.66 -17.51 6.10
CA SER A 8 -25.78 -16.65 4.93
C SER A 8 -24.55 -15.75 4.67
N VAL A 9 -23.73 -15.46 5.68
CA VAL A 9 -22.60 -14.51 5.58
C VAL A 9 -21.40 -15.17 4.88
N LEU A 10 -20.92 -14.59 3.76
CA LEU A 10 -19.75 -15.13 3.05
C LEU A 10 -18.45 -14.79 3.76
N PHE A 11 -18.36 -13.56 4.28
CA PHE A 11 -17.20 -13.08 5.01
C PHE A 11 -17.61 -12.30 6.25
N TYR A 12 -17.00 -12.64 7.38
CA TYR A 12 -17.09 -11.92 8.65
C TYR A 12 -15.70 -11.71 9.22
N GLY A 13 -15.37 -10.47 9.58
CA GLY A 13 -14.12 -10.15 10.25
C GLY A 13 -14.31 -9.10 11.33
N VAL A 14 -13.35 -9.04 12.26
CA VAL A 14 -13.26 -8.00 13.27
C VAL A 14 -11.89 -7.36 13.19
N ILE A 15 -11.81 -6.21 12.52
CA ILE A 15 -10.59 -5.40 12.43
C ILE A 15 -10.25 -4.85 13.81
N LYS A 16 -8.96 -4.94 14.16
CA LYS A 16 -8.40 -4.27 15.34
C LYS A 16 -7.64 -3.02 14.91
N ASN A 17 -7.64 -2.01 15.77
CA ASN A 17 -6.95 -0.75 15.56
C ASN A 17 -7.34 -0.12 14.20
N VAL A 18 -8.58 0.37 14.11
CA VAL A 18 -9.12 1.02 12.92
C VAL A 18 -8.29 2.24 12.54
N LYS A 19 -7.66 2.93 13.51
CA LYS A 19 -6.73 4.04 13.23
C LYS A 19 -5.55 3.60 12.38
N HIS A 20 -4.97 2.43 12.66
CA HIS A 20 -3.88 1.89 11.85
C HIS A 20 -4.35 1.48 10.45
N VAL A 21 -5.51 0.82 10.34
CA VAL A 21 -6.13 0.51 9.04
C VAL A 21 -6.35 1.78 8.20
N LEU A 22 -6.84 2.87 8.82
CA LEU A 22 -6.96 4.17 8.16
C LEU A 22 -5.61 4.76 7.72
N LYS A 23 -4.55 4.55 8.50
CA LYS A 23 -3.17 4.94 8.13
C LYS A 23 -2.73 4.21 6.86
N LEU A 24 -3.00 2.90 6.75
CA LEU A 24 -2.70 2.11 5.55
C LEU A 24 -3.52 2.55 4.34
N ILE A 25 -4.83 2.79 4.50
CA ILE A 25 -5.70 3.28 3.41
C ILE A 25 -5.22 4.64 2.90
N LYS A 26 -4.79 5.55 3.80
CA LYS A 26 -4.26 6.86 3.41
C LYS A 26 -3.04 6.78 2.49
N ALA A 27 -2.23 5.73 2.59
CA ALA A 27 -1.10 5.49 1.70
C ALA A 27 -1.54 5.16 0.26
N LEU A 28 -2.77 4.68 0.07
CA LEU A 28 -3.35 4.30 -1.22
C LEU A 28 -4.23 5.38 -1.87
N GLU A 29 -4.41 6.55 -1.24
CA GLU A 29 -5.27 7.63 -1.74
C GLU A 29 -4.68 8.38 -2.97
N ILE A 30 -4.16 7.65 -3.94
CA ILE A 30 -3.64 8.14 -5.23
C ILE A 30 -4.77 8.24 -6.28
N LYS A 31 -5.87 7.50 -6.08
CA LYS A 31 -7.13 7.59 -6.83
C LYS A 31 -8.33 7.55 -5.89
N ASN A 32 -9.50 7.78 -6.47
CA ASN A 32 -10.78 7.84 -5.77
C ASN A 32 -11.44 6.48 -5.56
N VAL A 33 -10.94 5.40 -6.19
CA VAL A 33 -11.51 4.05 -6.11
C VAL A 33 -10.43 3.06 -5.69
N VAL A 34 -10.78 2.14 -4.79
CA VAL A 34 -10.01 0.94 -4.46
C VAL A 34 -10.75 -0.31 -4.89
N SER A 35 -10.00 -1.31 -5.31
CA SER A 35 -10.47 -2.69 -5.47
C SER A 35 -10.09 -3.49 -4.22
N LEU A 36 -11.09 -4.00 -3.51
CA LEU A 36 -10.92 -4.86 -2.35
C LEU A 36 -10.99 -6.32 -2.76
N TYR A 37 -9.92 -7.06 -2.48
CA TYR A 37 -9.84 -8.51 -2.62
C TYR A 37 -9.83 -9.15 -1.23
N ILE A 38 -10.68 -10.16 -1.05
CA ILE A 38 -10.80 -10.91 0.21
C ILE A 38 -10.26 -12.32 -0.03
N HIS A 39 -9.16 -12.64 0.66
CA HIS A 39 -8.49 -13.94 0.60
C HIS A 39 -8.51 -14.61 1.98
N ASP A 40 -8.11 -15.87 2.03
CA ASP A 40 -7.91 -16.62 3.28
C ASP A 40 -6.83 -16.01 4.19
N GLU A 41 -5.83 -15.34 3.62
CA GLU A 41 -4.75 -14.68 4.36
C GLU A 41 -5.03 -13.22 4.77
N GLY A 42 -6.20 -12.66 4.40
CA GLY A 42 -6.58 -11.29 4.74
C GLY A 42 -7.19 -10.52 3.58
N PHE A 43 -7.08 -9.19 3.63
CA PHE A 43 -7.50 -8.33 2.52
C PHE A 43 -6.31 -7.80 1.74
N ILE A 44 -6.55 -7.53 0.46
CA ILE A 44 -5.68 -6.70 -0.37
C ILE A 44 -6.53 -5.55 -0.90
N LEU A 45 -6.13 -4.32 -0.62
CA LEU A 45 -6.66 -3.14 -1.30
C LEU A 45 -5.71 -2.75 -2.42
N THR A 46 -6.22 -2.64 -3.62
CA THR A 46 -5.46 -2.24 -4.81
C THR A 46 -6.00 -0.95 -5.38
N VAL A 47 -5.11 -0.09 -5.86
CA VAL A 47 -5.40 1.11 -6.64
C VAL A 47 -4.51 1.15 -7.87
N GLU A 48 -5.08 1.46 -9.03
CA GLU A 48 -4.34 1.61 -10.28
C GLU A 48 -4.50 3.04 -10.84
N ASP A 49 -3.41 3.65 -11.30
CA ASP A 49 -3.41 4.90 -12.06
C ASP A 49 -2.75 4.72 -13.42
N GLN A 50 -3.47 5.13 -14.47
CA GLN A 50 -2.96 5.26 -15.85
C GLN A 50 -2.25 4.03 -16.41
N ARG A 51 -2.53 2.83 -15.88
CA ARG A 51 -1.82 1.58 -16.22
C ARG A 51 -0.31 1.65 -16.02
N ALA A 52 0.15 2.61 -15.25
CA ALA A 52 1.57 2.84 -14.99
C ALA A 52 1.94 2.72 -13.51
N VAL A 53 0.98 2.96 -12.60
CA VAL A 53 1.19 2.80 -11.16
C VAL A 53 0.12 1.89 -10.59
N LYS A 54 0.54 0.85 -9.85
CA LYS A 54 -0.33 0.00 -9.03
C LYS A 54 0.12 0.10 -7.58
N ALA A 55 -0.75 0.53 -6.68
CA ALA A 55 -0.50 0.55 -5.25
C ALA A 55 -1.34 -0.52 -4.54
N MET A 56 -0.74 -1.24 -3.60
CA MET A 56 -1.36 -2.36 -2.89
C MET A 56 -1.10 -2.26 -1.40
N ALA A 57 -2.13 -2.42 -0.58
CA ALA A 57 -2.02 -2.54 0.87
C ALA A 57 -2.49 -3.92 1.31
N TYR A 58 -1.63 -4.63 2.04
CA TYR A 58 -1.89 -5.97 2.54
C TYR A 58 -2.38 -5.92 3.97
N PHE A 59 -3.66 -6.20 4.18
CA PHE A 59 -4.26 -6.31 5.50
C PHE A 59 -4.22 -7.77 5.94
N LYS A 60 -3.08 -8.18 6.49
CA LYS A 60 -2.86 -9.56 6.92
C LYS A 60 -3.75 -9.93 8.10
N LEU A 61 -3.95 -11.24 8.33
CA LEU A 61 -4.73 -11.78 9.46
C LEU A 61 -4.43 -11.17 10.82
N HIS A 62 -3.19 -10.72 11.05
CA HIS A 62 -2.84 -10.10 12.32
C HIS A 62 -3.56 -8.78 12.59
N LEU A 63 -4.15 -8.11 11.60
CA LEU A 63 -4.98 -6.91 11.78
C LEU A 63 -6.41 -7.25 12.23
N PHE A 64 -6.72 -8.53 12.41
CA PHE A 64 -8.05 -9.00 12.79
C PHE A 64 -8.01 -9.73 14.13
N HIS A 65 -9.06 -9.57 14.94
CA HIS A 65 -9.36 -10.46 16.06
C HIS A 65 -10.06 -11.73 15.57
N ILE A 66 -10.94 -11.59 14.58
CA ILE A 66 -11.69 -12.69 13.95
C ILE A 66 -11.59 -12.48 12.44
N PHE A 67 -11.33 -13.54 11.70
CA PHE A 67 -11.33 -13.52 10.24
C PHE A 67 -11.91 -14.85 9.73
N ASN A 68 -13.15 -14.80 9.26
CA ASN A 68 -13.89 -15.97 8.81
C ASN A 68 -14.35 -15.72 7.38
N LEU A 69 -13.66 -16.36 6.43
CA LEU A 69 -14.07 -16.47 5.05
C LEU A 69 -14.64 -17.88 4.83
N ARG A 70 -15.79 -17.98 4.17
CA ARG A 70 -16.41 -19.29 3.89
C ARG A 70 -15.50 -20.12 2.98
N GLU A 71 -15.20 -21.35 3.40
CA GLU A 71 -14.38 -22.27 2.61
C GLU A 71 -14.97 -22.56 1.23
N GLY A 72 -14.10 -22.63 0.22
CA GLY A 72 -14.48 -22.97 -1.15
C GLY A 72 -15.25 -21.88 -1.91
N VAL A 73 -15.44 -20.69 -1.32
CA VAL A 73 -16.07 -19.54 -1.98
C VAL A 73 -15.01 -18.58 -2.49
N ASN A 74 -15.17 -18.16 -3.74
CA ASN A 74 -14.43 -17.04 -4.30
C ASN A 74 -15.27 -15.77 -4.19
N VAL A 75 -14.76 -14.77 -3.48
CA VAL A 75 -15.38 -13.45 -3.39
C VAL A 75 -14.84 -12.60 -4.55
N PRO A 76 -15.69 -12.13 -5.48
CA PRO A 76 -15.23 -11.25 -6.55
C PRO A 76 -14.69 -9.95 -5.96
N ALA A 77 -13.79 -9.29 -6.70
CA ALA A 77 -13.23 -8.01 -6.28
C ALA A 77 -14.34 -6.97 -6.08
N LEU A 78 -14.25 -6.20 -5.00
CA LEU A 78 -15.24 -5.19 -4.63
C LEU A 78 -14.65 -3.79 -4.85
N GLY A 79 -15.17 -3.07 -5.84
CA GLY A 79 -14.86 -1.66 -6.06
C GLY A 79 -15.57 -0.79 -5.03
N LEU A 80 -14.81 0.10 -4.38
CA LEU A 80 -15.32 1.05 -3.39
C LEU A 80 -14.64 2.42 -3.55
N PRO A 81 -15.38 3.54 -3.44
CA PRO A 81 -14.73 4.85 -3.33
C PRO A 81 -13.89 4.94 -2.05
N VAL A 82 -12.65 5.41 -2.14
CA VAL A 82 -11.69 5.43 -1.01
C VAL A 82 -12.16 6.35 0.11
N ASP A 83 -12.79 7.46 -0.24
CA ASP A 83 -13.39 8.40 0.70
C ASP A 83 -14.57 7.78 1.46
N VAL A 84 -15.42 7.01 0.77
CA VAL A 84 -16.55 6.29 1.38
C VAL A 84 -16.05 5.23 2.36
N LEU A 85 -15.05 4.42 1.97
CA LEU A 85 -14.45 3.42 2.85
C LEU A 85 -13.77 4.05 4.08
N SER A 86 -12.93 5.07 3.86
CA SER A 86 -12.20 5.73 4.94
C SER A 86 -13.13 6.49 5.88
N ASN A 87 -14.15 7.18 5.38
CA ASN A 87 -15.15 7.85 6.22
C ASN A 87 -16.00 6.84 6.99
N GLY A 88 -16.41 5.75 6.35
CA GLY A 88 -17.14 4.66 7.01
C GLY A 88 -16.37 4.10 8.21
N LEU A 89 -15.06 3.83 8.03
CA LEU A 89 -14.18 3.37 9.11
C LEU A 89 -13.96 4.44 10.19
N ARG A 90 -13.82 5.72 9.82
CA ARG A 90 -13.69 6.84 10.79
C ARG A 90 -14.91 6.96 11.69
N ILE A 91 -16.12 6.70 11.18
CA ILE A 91 -17.36 6.74 11.97
C ILE A 91 -17.37 5.62 13.04
N MET A 92 -16.63 4.53 12.84
CA MET A 92 -16.52 3.43 13.82
C MET A 92 -15.60 3.77 15.00
N LEU A 93 -14.79 4.82 14.87
CA LEU A 93 -13.95 5.30 15.96
C LEU A 93 -14.78 5.97 17.05
N PRO A 94 -14.44 5.79 18.33
CA PRO A 94 -15.11 6.47 19.43
C PRO A 94 -14.93 8.00 19.35
N ALA A 95 -16.02 8.74 19.62
CA ALA A 95 -16.09 10.18 19.43
C ALA A 95 -15.22 11.03 20.39
N SER A 96 -14.65 10.46 21.45
CA SER A 96 -13.87 11.20 22.46
C SER A 96 -12.56 10.49 22.83
N GLU A 97 -11.45 11.20 22.65
CA GLU A 97 -10.11 10.75 23.09
C GLU A 97 -9.99 10.65 24.61
N ILE A 98 -10.77 11.44 25.37
CA ILE A 98 -10.77 11.45 26.83
C ILE A 98 -11.49 10.20 27.39
N ALA A 99 -12.55 9.75 26.71
CA ALA A 99 -13.22 8.49 27.05
C ALA A 99 -12.34 7.27 26.76
N ASN A 100 -11.45 7.35 25.76
CA ASN A 100 -10.55 6.26 25.36
C ASN A 100 -9.49 5.92 26.43
N VAL A 101 -9.08 6.88 27.26
CA VAL A 101 -8.13 6.65 28.35
C VAL A 101 -8.78 5.93 29.54
N LEU A 102 -10.07 6.18 29.79
CA LEU A 102 -10.78 5.67 30.97
C LEU A 102 -11.45 4.30 30.75
N GLN A 103 -11.79 3.91 29.51
CA GLN A 103 -12.49 2.65 29.23
C GLN A 103 -11.65 1.58 28.52
N GLY A 104 -10.37 1.85 28.23
CA GLY A 104 -9.61 1.04 27.29
C GLY A 104 -10.16 1.30 25.88
N ALA A 105 -9.32 1.79 24.97
CA ALA A 105 -9.75 2.14 23.64
C ALA A 105 -10.28 0.91 22.88
N ASN A 106 -11.61 0.77 22.75
CA ASN A 106 -12.23 -0.18 21.84
C ASN A 106 -12.14 0.36 20.41
N ASP A 107 -10.92 0.39 19.89
CA ASP A 107 -10.62 0.71 18.50
C ASP A 107 -10.73 -0.55 17.66
N TYR A 108 -11.96 -0.96 17.35
CA TYR A 108 -12.26 -2.12 16.51
C TYR A 108 -13.47 -1.84 15.59
N CYS A 109 -13.58 -2.62 14.52
CA CYS A 109 -14.69 -2.55 13.58
C CYS A 109 -14.99 -3.95 13.06
N GLU A 110 -16.25 -4.36 13.13
CA GLU A 110 -16.74 -5.56 12.46
C GLU A 110 -16.98 -5.26 10.98
N VAL A 111 -16.56 -6.18 10.11
CA VAL A 111 -16.69 -6.09 8.67
C VAL A 111 -17.43 -7.32 8.16
N LEU A 112 -18.48 -7.12 7.36
CA LEU A 112 -19.34 -8.19 6.87
C LEU A 112 -19.63 -8.04 5.39
N TYR A 113 -19.69 -9.18 4.69
CA TYR A 113 -20.12 -9.24 3.30
C TYR A 113 -20.87 -10.55 3.01
N ASP A 114 -22.09 -10.43 2.49
CA ASP A 114 -23.00 -11.56 2.26
C ASP A 114 -22.98 -12.07 0.81
N GLY A 115 -22.12 -11.50 -0.04
CA GLY A 115 -21.97 -11.88 -1.44
C GLY A 115 -22.54 -10.88 -2.44
N THR A 116 -22.43 -11.24 -3.72
CA THR A 116 -22.75 -10.38 -4.85
C THR A 116 -24.14 -9.78 -4.74
N GLY A 117 -24.25 -8.46 -4.91
CA GLY A 117 -25.49 -7.70 -4.75
C GLY A 117 -25.79 -7.24 -3.32
N SER A 118 -24.98 -7.64 -2.33
CA SER A 118 -25.10 -7.19 -0.94
C SER A 118 -24.15 -6.03 -0.61
N TYR A 119 -24.43 -5.33 0.48
CA TYR A 119 -23.58 -4.25 0.98
C TYR A 119 -22.30 -4.79 1.63
N PHE A 120 -21.19 -4.05 1.50
CA PHE A 120 -20.04 -4.21 2.38
C PHE A 120 -20.32 -3.44 3.68
N THR A 121 -20.56 -4.16 4.76
CA THR A 121 -21.05 -3.57 6.01
C THR A 121 -19.91 -3.36 7.00
N LEU A 122 -19.81 -2.15 7.54
CA LEU A 122 -18.96 -1.79 8.67
C LEU A 122 -19.85 -1.63 9.91
N ARG A 123 -19.47 -2.24 11.05
CA ARG A 123 -20.26 -2.19 12.28
C ARG A 123 -19.40 -2.10 13.53
N HIS A 124 -19.74 -1.18 14.42
CA HIS A 124 -19.25 -1.16 15.80
C HIS A 124 -20.39 -0.69 16.71
N THR A 125 -20.43 0.60 17.04
CA THR A 125 -21.58 1.25 17.70
C THR A 125 -22.67 1.65 16.71
N MET A 126 -22.26 1.95 15.47
CA MET A 126 -23.10 2.31 14.34
C MET A 126 -22.95 1.26 13.23
N LYS A 127 -23.93 1.18 12.33
CA LYS A 127 -23.86 0.39 11.09
C LYS A 127 -23.68 1.33 9.90
N CYS A 128 -22.70 1.06 9.05
CA CYS A 128 -22.50 1.74 7.78
C CYS A 128 -22.52 0.69 6.66
N GLU A 129 -23.35 0.91 5.65
CA GLU A 129 -23.52 0.00 4.51
C GLU A 129 -22.91 0.66 3.28
N LEU A 130 -21.82 0.11 2.79
CA LEU A 130 -21.15 0.58 1.59
C LEU A 130 -21.68 -0.21 0.40
N VAL A 131 -21.93 0.47 -0.72
CA VAL A 131 -22.41 -0.17 -1.96
C VAL A 131 -21.20 -0.54 -2.82
N PRO A 132 -20.78 -1.81 -2.86
CA PRO A 132 -19.71 -2.22 -3.75
C PRO A 132 -20.19 -2.21 -5.20
N PHE A 133 -19.25 -2.00 -6.12
CA PHE A 133 -19.46 -2.20 -7.55
C PHE A 133 -18.37 -3.13 -8.10
N GLU A 134 -18.54 -3.61 -9.32
CA GLU A 134 -17.52 -4.41 -10.01
C GLU A 134 -16.39 -3.48 -10.50
N PRO A 135 -15.16 -3.62 -9.99
CA PRO A 135 -14.06 -2.76 -10.41
C PRO A 135 -13.63 -3.07 -11.84
N GLU A 136 -12.95 -2.12 -12.49
CA GLU A 136 -12.32 -2.37 -13.79
C GLU A 136 -11.27 -3.48 -13.68
N GLU A 137 -11.11 -4.28 -14.74
CA GLU A 137 -10.08 -5.32 -14.79
C GLU A 137 -8.68 -4.71 -14.64
N GLU A 138 -7.85 -5.32 -13.80
CA GLU A 138 -6.48 -4.88 -13.60
C GLU A 138 -5.66 -4.98 -14.89
N SER A 139 -4.82 -3.98 -15.15
CA SER A 139 -3.98 -3.99 -16.35
C SER A 139 -2.93 -5.11 -16.29
N THR A 140 -2.86 -5.93 -17.34
CA THR A 140 -1.84 -6.98 -17.48
C THR A 140 -0.40 -6.45 -17.42
N GLN A 141 -0.19 -5.19 -17.81
CA GLN A 141 1.12 -4.53 -17.74
C GLN A 141 1.63 -4.29 -16.30
N LEU A 142 0.74 -4.30 -15.32
CA LEU A 142 1.05 -4.13 -13.90
C LEU A 142 0.81 -5.42 -13.10
N GLN A 143 0.36 -6.48 -13.76
CA GLN A 143 0.41 -7.86 -13.27
C GLN A 143 1.85 -8.34 -13.41
N PHE A 144 2.73 -7.79 -12.59
CA PHE A 144 4.05 -8.39 -12.43
C PHE A 144 3.83 -9.71 -11.71
N GLU A 145 3.71 -10.79 -12.47
CA GLU A 145 3.62 -12.13 -11.91
C GLU A 145 4.76 -12.29 -10.88
N GLU A 146 4.48 -13.01 -9.79
CA GLU A 146 5.54 -13.54 -8.92
C GLU A 146 6.29 -14.66 -9.66
N SER A 147 6.73 -14.40 -10.89
CA SER A 147 7.66 -15.26 -11.60
C SER A 147 8.98 -15.16 -10.86
N THR A 148 9.17 -16.13 -9.95
CA THR A 148 10.36 -16.36 -9.11
C THR A 148 11.68 -16.52 -9.88
N THR A 149 11.67 -16.28 -11.20
CA THR A 149 12.78 -16.50 -12.13
C THR A 149 13.47 -15.22 -12.58
N GLU A 150 12.86 -14.04 -12.44
CA GLU A 150 13.52 -12.79 -12.84
C GLU A 150 14.39 -12.24 -11.69
N GLU A 151 15.71 -12.21 -11.92
CA GLU A 151 16.65 -11.61 -10.98
C GLU A 151 16.47 -10.08 -10.96
N SER A 152 16.03 -9.55 -9.81
CA SER A 152 15.94 -8.11 -9.56
C SER A 152 17.19 -7.58 -8.85
N GLN A 153 17.48 -6.30 -9.08
CA GLN A 153 18.43 -5.55 -8.25
C GLN A 153 17.65 -4.97 -7.07
N ARG A 154 18.10 -5.25 -5.85
CA ARG A 154 17.35 -4.93 -4.63
C ARG A 154 18.16 -4.04 -3.70
N MET A 155 17.51 -3.03 -3.15
CA MET A 155 18.03 -2.17 -2.09
C MET A 155 17.02 -2.04 -0.96
N ILE A 156 17.49 -2.04 0.29
CA ILE A 156 16.70 -1.71 1.49
C ILE A 156 17.39 -0.55 2.20
N MET A 157 16.62 0.48 2.51
CA MET A 157 17.13 1.67 3.19
C MET A 157 16.10 2.27 4.15
N LYS A 158 16.58 3.08 5.11
CA LYS A 158 15.72 3.95 5.92
C LYS A 158 14.97 4.92 5.01
N SER A 159 13.66 5.03 5.21
CA SER A 159 12.80 5.88 4.39
C SER A 159 13.16 7.36 4.44
N VAL A 160 13.83 7.82 5.51
CA VAL A 160 14.21 9.22 5.71
C VAL A 160 14.98 9.82 4.53
N TRP A 161 15.98 9.11 3.99
CA TRP A 161 16.80 9.64 2.90
C TRP A 161 15.97 9.81 1.61
N PHE A 162 15.17 8.80 1.26
CA PHE A 162 14.35 8.88 0.05
C PHE A 162 13.22 9.89 0.21
N LYS A 163 12.70 10.02 1.43
CA LYS A 163 11.69 11.00 1.81
C LYS A 163 12.20 12.43 1.65
N ASP A 164 13.40 12.71 2.15
CA ASP A 164 14.00 14.04 2.05
C ASP A 164 14.21 14.43 0.58
N LEU A 165 14.78 13.52 -0.22
CA LEU A 165 14.90 13.70 -1.67
C LEU A 165 13.55 13.98 -2.34
N MET A 166 12.52 13.16 -2.07
CA MET A 166 11.18 13.35 -2.64
C MET A 166 10.45 14.61 -2.14
N ASN A 167 10.89 15.20 -1.03
CA ASN A 167 10.36 16.48 -0.53
C ASN A 167 10.98 17.69 -1.24
N ASP A 168 12.19 17.55 -1.76
CA ASP A 168 12.88 18.59 -2.53
C ASP A 168 12.38 18.67 -3.98
N LEU A 169 11.66 17.65 -4.45
CA LEU A 169 11.06 17.62 -5.78
C LEU A 169 9.64 18.21 -5.77
N ASP A 170 9.28 18.89 -6.85
CA ASP A 170 7.95 19.46 -7.08
C ASP A 170 7.46 19.20 -8.51
N SER A 171 6.29 19.77 -8.87
CA SER A 171 5.68 19.61 -10.20
C SER A 171 6.47 20.22 -11.37
N GLY A 172 7.59 20.90 -11.12
CA GLY A 172 8.51 21.37 -12.16
C GLY A 172 9.38 20.26 -12.74
N TYR A 173 9.51 19.12 -12.05
CA TYR A 173 10.20 17.94 -12.56
C TYR A 173 9.27 17.09 -13.42
N ASN A 174 9.85 16.54 -14.50
CA ASN A 174 9.12 15.69 -15.45
C ASN A 174 9.53 14.22 -15.32
N LYS A 175 10.81 13.97 -15.03
CA LYS A 175 11.43 12.65 -15.11
C LYS A 175 12.30 12.40 -13.88
N VAL A 176 12.25 11.19 -13.35
CA VAL A 176 13.15 10.70 -12.29
C VAL A 176 13.83 9.44 -12.78
N SER A 177 15.15 9.48 -12.89
CA SER A 177 15.99 8.35 -13.26
C SER A 177 16.61 7.74 -12.01
N LEU A 178 16.45 6.42 -11.86
CA LEU A 178 17.01 5.64 -10.77
C LEU A 178 18.10 4.74 -11.33
N THR A 179 19.28 4.80 -10.75
CA THR A 179 20.41 3.93 -11.08
C THR A 179 20.78 3.09 -9.86
N MET A 180 20.81 1.76 -10.02
CA MET A 180 21.45 0.84 -9.07
C MET A 180 22.69 0.27 -9.72
N SER A 181 23.83 0.32 -9.03
CA SER A 181 25.12 -0.17 -9.54
C SER A 181 25.82 -1.04 -8.51
N PRO A 182 26.54 -2.11 -8.91
CA PRO A 182 27.47 -2.80 -8.02
C PRO A 182 28.70 -1.96 -7.69
N ASN A 183 28.91 -0.83 -8.40
CA ASN A 183 30.00 0.12 -8.16
C ASN A 183 29.49 1.35 -7.39
N ASP A 184 30.42 2.11 -6.80
CA ASP A 184 30.09 3.37 -6.11
C ASP A 184 29.75 4.50 -7.12
N PRO A 185 28.67 5.28 -6.93
CA PRO A 185 27.65 5.13 -5.88
C PRO A 185 26.68 3.97 -6.17
N PRO A 186 26.30 3.17 -5.16
CA PRO A 186 25.44 2.00 -5.37
C PRO A 186 24.02 2.40 -5.78
N PHE A 187 23.57 3.58 -5.36
CA PHE A 187 22.29 4.12 -5.76
C PHE A 187 22.39 5.61 -6.06
N ARG A 188 21.88 6.00 -7.22
CA ARG A 188 21.84 7.38 -7.70
C ARG A 188 20.44 7.71 -8.19
N VAL A 189 19.99 8.92 -7.88
CA VAL A 189 18.75 9.49 -8.37
C VAL A 189 19.04 10.78 -9.12
N VAL A 190 18.53 10.88 -10.34
CA VAL A 190 18.63 12.08 -11.19
C VAL A 190 17.22 12.51 -11.56
N ALA A 191 16.79 13.69 -11.09
CA ALA A 191 15.51 14.27 -11.44
C ALA A 191 15.71 15.43 -12.42
N GLU A 192 14.97 15.41 -13.53
CA GLU A 192 15.07 16.37 -14.63
C GLU A 192 13.72 17.06 -14.89
N GLY A 193 13.73 18.38 -14.98
CA GLY A 193 12.63 19.24 -15.41
C GLY A 193 13.03 20.12 -16.60
N THR A 194 12.18 21.07 -16.99
CA THR A 194 12.45 21.94 -18.16
C THR A 194 13.74 22.77 -18.00
N ASP A 195 14.04 23.21 -16.78
CA ASP A 195 15.27 23.94 -16.42
C ASP A 195 15.77 23.54 -15.01
N LEU A 196 15.43 22.32 -14.58
CA LEU A 196 15.74 21.80 -13.24
C LEU A 196 16.53 20.51 -13.36
N LEU A 197 17.55 20.36 -12.53
CA LEU A 197 18.35 19.16 -12.41
C LEU A 197 18.69 18.98 -10.93
N THR A 198 18.31 17.82 -10.38
CA THR A 198 18.70 17.40 -9.03
C THR A 198 19.37 16.05 -9.14
N GLU A 199 20.55 15.93 -8.55
CA GLU A 199 21.33 14.69 -8.47
C GLU A 199 21.56 14.35 -7.00
N ALA A 200 21.26 13.11 -6.63
CA ALA A 200 21.46 12.62 -5.28
C ALA A 200 22.06 11.22 -5.31
N ASP A 201 23.19 11.06 -4.62
CA ASP A 201 23.88 9.80 -4.46
C ASP A 201 23.68 9.28 -3.04
N CYS A 202 23.41 7.98 -2.91
CA CYS A 202 23.36 7.27 -1.63
C CYS A 202 24.59 6.37 -1.52
N PRO A 203 25.63 6.77 -0.77
CA PRO A 203 26.83 5.96 -0.59
C PRO A 203 26.52 4.66 0.15
N GLN A 204 27.26 3.59 -0.14
CA GLN A 204 27.07 2.27 0.49
C GLN A 204 27.27 2.31 2.02
N ASP A 205 28.23 3.11 2.49
CA ASP A 205 28.57 3.24 3.92
C ASP A 205 27.66 4.24 4.66
N SER A 206 26.61 4.73 4.02
CA SER A 206 25.72 5.72 4.62
C SER A 206 24.79 5.09 5.66
N GLU A 207 24.51 5.81 6.75
CA GLU A 207 23.56 5.38 7.79
C GLU A 207 22.16 4.94 7.29
N PRO A 208 21.57 5.53 6.22
CA PRO A 208 20.29 5.06 5.71
C PRO A 208 20.36 3.69 5.01
N PHE A 209 21.54 3.21 4.60
CA PHE A 209 21.67 1.96 3.87
C PHE A 209 21.58 0.74 4.81
N ILE A 210 20.70 -0.22 4.47
CA ILE A 210 20.48 -1.42 5.31
C ILE A 210 20.94 -2.69 4.59
N ASN A 211 20.52 -2.87 3.34
CA ASN A 211 20.86 -4.06 2.56
C ASN A 211 20.87 -3.74 1.07
N PHE A 212 21.72 -4.42 0.30
CA PHE A 212 21.81 -4.24 -1.14
C PHE A 212 22.32 -5.49 -1.83
N VAL A 213 21.61 -5.88 -2.87
CA VAL A 213 21.92 -7.01 -3.74
C VAL A 213 21.85 -6.48 -5.16
N CYS A 214 23.02 -6.21 -5.73
CA CYS A 214 23.14 -5.72 -7.09
C CYS A 214 24.31 -6.44 -7.79
N ASN A 215 23.98 -7.12 -8.88
CA ASN A 215 24.89 -7.95 -9.66
C ASN A 215 25.21 -7.28 -11.02
N GLN A 216 24.41 -6.30 -11.42
CA GLN A 216 24.54 -5.55 -12.67
C GLN A 216 24.00 -4.14 -12.50
N GLU A 217 24.60 -3.20 -13.23
CA GLU A 217 24.12 -1.82 -13.25
C GLU A 217 22.84 -1.72 -14.08
N LEU A 218 21.79 -1.15 -13.49
CA LEU A 218 20.52 -0.86 -14.14
C LEU A 218 20.20 0.62 -13.96
N THR A 219 19.73 1.26 -15.03
CA THR A 219 19.24 2.65 -15.00
C THR A 219 17.94 2.73 -15.77
N PHE A 220 16.89 3.19 -15.10
CA PHE A 220 15.58 3.40 -15.72
C PHE A 220 15.00 4.74 -15.29
N SER A 221 14.23 5.34 -16.20
CA SER A 221 13.54 6.60 -15.98
C SER A 221 12.05 6.38 -15.81
N TYR A 222 11.44 7.18 -14.95
CA TYR A 222 10.03 7.16 -14.62
C TYR A 222 9.47 8.58 -14.69
N LEU A 223 8.17 8.72 -14.99
CA LEU A 223 7.51 10.02 -14.87
C LEU A 223 7.48 10.45 -13.41
N TYR A 224 7.85 11.71 -13.15
CA TYR A 224 7.77 12.27 -11.81
C TYR A 224 6.35 12.16 -11.24
N THR A 225 5.33 12.39 -12.07
CA THR A 225 3.91 12.27 -11.72
C THR A 225 3.50 10.87 -11.29
N HIS A 226 4.28 9.82 -11.62
CA HIS A 226 4.06 8.45 -11.17
C HIS A 226 4.84 8.14 -9.89
N ILE A 227 6.12 8.52 -9.82
CA ILE A 227 6.95 8.28 -8.64
C ILE A 227 6.45 9.05 -7.41
N VAL A 228 6.01 10.31 -7.58
CA VAL A 228 5.50 11.13 -6.47
C VAL A 228 4.26 10.54 -5.80
N GLN A 229 3.56 9.61 -6.45
CA GLN A 229 2.37 8.97 -5.87
C GLN A 229 2.69 8.13 -4.64
N CYS A 230 3.90 7.57 -4.54
CA CYS A 230 4.31 6.80 -3.38
C CYS A 230 4.70 7.68 -2.18
N LYS A 231 4.71 9.02 -2.31
CA LYS A 231 5.15 9.95 -1.26
C LYS A 231 4.40 9.74 0.06
N ARG A 232 3.08 9.50 0.01
CA ARG A 232 2.29 9.26 1.23
C ARG A 232 2.68 7.96 1.93
N ALA A 233 2.98 6.90 1.17
CA ALA A 233 3.47 5.64 1.75
C ALA A 233 4.86 5.83 2.37
N LEU A 234 5.73 6.56 1.65
CA LEU A 234 7.07 6.91 2.11
C LEU A 234 7.04 7.72 3.41
N ASP A 235 6.15 8.72 3.51
CA ASP A 235 5.96 9.55 4.71
C ASP A 235 5.56 8.75 5.97
N LEU A 236 4.88 7.63 5.78
CA LEU A 236 4.35 6.77 6.85
C LEU A 236 5.30 5.62 7.23
N SER A 237 6.33 5.38 6.41
CA SER A 237 7.21 4.22 6.49
C SER A 237 8.51 4.54 7.24
N ASN A 238 9.09 3.51 7.85
CA ASN A 238 10.41 3.58 8.48
C ASN A 238 11.51 3.08 7.52
N GLU A 239 11.18 2.09 6.71
CA GLU A 239 12.08 1.48 5.72
C GLU A 239 11.37 1.34 4.37
N VAL A 240 12.16 1.42 3.30
CA VAL A 240 11.73 1.18 1.94
C VAL A 240 12.66 0.15 1.29
N SER A 241 12.07 -0.87 0.66
CA SER A 241 12.76 -1.80 -0.23
C SER A 241 12.45 -1.44 -1.67
N LEU A 242 13.46 -1.25 -2.49
CA LEU A 242 13.36 -1.00 -3.91
C LEU A 242 13.84 -2.24 -4.66
N GLU A 243 13.04 -2.73 -5.59
CA GLU A 243 13.39 -3.85 -6.47
C GLU A 243 13.21 -3.40 -7.91
N MET A 244 14.28 -3.47 -8.69
CA MET A 244 14.32 -3.03 -10.08
C MET A 244 14.64 -4.21 -10.99
N TYR A 245 13.84 -4.39 -12.03
CA TYR A 245 13.91 -5.52 -12.95
C TYR A 245 14.46 -5.08 -14.31
N ASN A 246 14.94 -6.04 -15.10
CA ASN A 246 15.54 -5.80 -16.43
C ASN A 246 14.57 -5.18 -17.45
N ASN A 247 13.27 -5.35 -17.25
CA ASN A 247 12.22 -4.76 -18.09
C ASN A 247 11.87 -3.31 -17.68
N GLY A 248 12.58 -2.74 -16.70
CA GLY A 248 12.32 -1.40 -16.17
C GLY A 248 11.22 -1.32 -15.13
N ALA A 249 10.61 -2.45 -14.76
CA ALA A 249 9.66 -2.48 -13.66
C ALA A 249 10.34 -2.11 -12.34
N LEU A 250 9.70 -1.21 -11.59
CA LEU A 250 10.11 -0.83 -10.25
C LEU A 250 9.05 -1.29 -9.25
N ARG A 251 9.46 -2.07 -8.25
CA ARG A 251 8.63 -2.39 -7.09
C ARG A 251 9.20 -1.70 -5.86
N LEU A 252 8.35 -1.02 -5.11
CA LEU A 252 8.68 -0.32 -3.88
C LEU A 252 7.84 -0.93 -2.76
N PHE A 253 8.49 -1.37 -1.69
CA PHE A 253 7.82 -1.90 -0.50
C PHE A 253 8.11 -0.99 0.69
N PHE A 254 7.07 -0.33 1.18
CA PHE A 254 7.13 0.58 2.31
C PHE A 254 6.72 -0.15 3.58
N GLN A 255 7.65 -0.29 4.52
CA GLN A 255 7.41 -0.90 5.83
C GLN A 255 6.83 0.14 6.78
N ILE A 256 5.57 -0.05 7.17
CA ILE A 256 4.83 0.79 8.09
C ILE A 256 4.72 0.08 9.43
N GLU A 257 5.24 0.71 10.47
CA GLU A 257 5.07 0.19 11.83
C GLU A 257 3.61 0.24 12.25
N GLY A 258 3.11 -0.93 12.64
CA GLY A 258 1.78 -1.18 13.14
C GLY A 258 1.76 -1.51 14.63
N PRO A 259 0.57 -1.85 15.16
CA PRO A 259 0.38 -2.07 16.58
C PRO A 259 1.21 -3.26 17.09
N LEU A 260 1.77 -3.12 18.30
CA LEU A 260 2.61 -4.14 18.96
C LEU A 260 3.91 -4.46 18.19
N GLY A 261 4.43 -3.50 17.40
CA GLY A 261 5.70 -3.65 16.67
C GLY A 261 5.61 -4.58 15.46
N LYS A 262 4.40 -4.94 15.01
CA LYS A 262 4.22 -5.65 13.74
C LYS A 262 4.45 -4.69 12.58
N LEU A 263 5.00 -5.20 11.48
CA LEU A 263 5.23 -4.44 10.26
C LEU A 263 4.17 -4.79 9.22
N ASP A 264 3.55 -3.75 8.67
CA ASP A 264 2.66 -3.84 7.52
C ASP A 264 3.35 -3.27 6.29
N THR A 265 2.99 -3.78 5.12
CA THR A 265 3.62 -3.41 3.86
C THR A 265 2.62 -2.71 2.95
N ILE A 266 3.02 -1.56 2.40
CA ILE A 266 2.41 -0.99 1.21
C ILE A 266 3.35 -1.23 0.04
N GLN A 267 2.84 -1.76 -1.05
CA GLN A 267 3.61 -2.01 -2.26
C GLN A 267 3.18 -1.04 -3.35
N PHE A 268 4.14 -0.49 -4.09
CA PHE A 268 3.91 0.23 -5.34
C PHE A 268 4.65 -0.48 -6.46
N ASN A 269 3.98 -0.72 -7.56
CA ASN A 269 4.60 -1.13 -8.80
C ASN A 269 4.49 0.02 -9.80
N VAL A 270 5.61 0.40 -10.40
CA VAL A 270 5.71 1.51 -11.34
C VAL A 270 6.37 1.03 -12.63
N SER A 271 5.72 1.28 -13.77
CA SER A 271 6.29 1.00 -15.09
C SER A 271 7.23 2.11 -15.54
N MET A 272 8.28 1.75 -16.28
CA MET A 272 9.22 2.72 -16.84
C MET A 272 8.55 3.67 -17.83
N TYR A 273 9.10 4.87 -17.93
CA TYR A 273 8.75 5.83 -18.97
C TYR A 273 9.27 5.33 -20.33
N SER A 274 8.37 5.14 -21.29
CA SER A 274 8.69 4.81 -22.69
C SER A 274 8.89 6.05 -23.55
#